data_AF-X6N316-F1
#
_entry.id   AF-X6N316-F1
#
_cell.length_a   1.000
_cell.length_b   1.000
_cell.length_c   1.000
_cell.angle_alpha   90.00
_cell.angle_beta   90.00
_cell.angle_gamma   90.00
#
_symmetry.space_group_name_H-M   'P 1'
#
loop_
_entity.id
_entity.type
_entity.pdbx_description
1 polymer ?
#
loop_
_entity_poly.entity_id
_entity_poly.type
_entity_poly.pdbx_seq_one_letter_code
_entity_poly.pdbx_strand_id
1 'polypeptide(L)'
;IVLWNKKNLKVKTLQVGNPKKLSLEFNVYIQWYNNYSEIETNCVKYCCFILNNSWHFRTNDFRQRDYLSNCCSVNDFTHNLSEFNSFQVIHGHGKNILKKPFNLYSITLKQGLQHLKNQLQMRRESNGHGNELVKFECKFNMCHPQIPSNVNENILLSDIYKYFYYLNMQVYWKINYYFIVPYKNTISASTQRTNIKDIGDINILSNRKPKFNPLLCYVFDCFIKYNALKELLHEVITNGYLIDLILYHDDIHKQMGYPLQLHEICAILLYCGKSCNVEFSYDQTQFQYSKWKYLDTWSQNAIIILHSHEEESIELYCGLRGVRLENEKEIKEGYFISHVSTSDDIQIAKMYRSDQGCILHFHPSMRRAQGTYSCDVSWISPFKHEREILFARSYADPVSDENKSMKWCAKIENENENTQIILLTWIKYDQYIQQVMHISKMWNHSIDLNLIYRVLLDSRGSMDVTITCLNLFEEWKKQSNNVKKYEEKKKEFIERRCCNHHINLFIIFFKECLSSFDIKLDNAWIQTCTPIECATIITVKHGLPLVEKT
;
A
#
# COMPACT_ATOMS: atom_id res chain seq x y z
N ILE A 1 -23.30 7.94 -25.11
CA ILE A 1 -21.93 8.49 -24.91
C ILE A 1 -21.67 9.52 -26.00
N VAL A 2 -21.17 10.71 -25.65
CA VAL A 2 -20.83 11.77 -26.62
C VAL A 2 -19.33 11.69 -26.93
N LEU A 3 -18.97 11.47 -28.20
CA LEU A 3 -17.61 11.32 -28.68
C LEU A 3 -17.21 12.56 -29.50
N TRP A 4 -16.04 13.10 -29.24
CA TRP A 4 -15.50 14.23 -29.99
C TRP A 4 -14.51 13.75 -31.04
N ASN A 5 -14.79 14.02 -32.32
CA ASN A 5 -13.81 13.74 -33.37
C ASN A 5 -12.76 14.86 -33.40
N LYS A 6 -11.51 14.54 -33.00
CA LYS A 6 -10.39 15.49 -32.92
C LYS A 6 -10.04 16.14 -34.26
N LYS A 7 -10.32 15.49 -35.40
CA LYS A 7 -10.02 16.05 -36.73
C LYS A 7 -11.04 17.06 -37.23
N ASN A 8 -12.32 16.90 -36.85
CA ASN A 8 -13.42 17.64 -37.48
C ASN A 8 -14.28 18.42 -36.48
N LEU A 9 -13.95 18.35 -35.18
CA LEU A 9 -14.74 18.86 -34.05
C LEU A 9 -16.24 18.46 -34.06
N LYS A 10 -16.60 17.41 -34.80
CA LYS A 10 -17.98 16.91 -34.87
C LYS A 10 -18.27 16.03 -33.65
N VAL A 11 -19.39 16.33 -33.01
CA VAL A 11 -19.99 15.51 -31.97
C VAL A 11 -20.58 14.26 -32.63
N LYS A 12 -20.12 13.08 -32.21
CA LYS A 12 -20.73 11.79 -32.56
C LYS A 12 -21.40 11.23 -31.32
N THR A 13 -22.62 10.73 -31.45
CA THR A 13 -23.27 9.98 -30.38
C THR A 13 -23.01 8.50 -30.59
N LEU A 14 -22.53 7.83 -29.54
CA LEU A 14 -22.51 6.38 -29.47
C LEU A 14 -23.75 5.92 -28.71
N GLN A 15 -24.63 5.25 -29.44
CA GLN A 15 -25.77 4.54 -28.89
C GLN A 15 -25.31 3.17 -28.38
N VAL A 16 -25.57 2.90 -27.10
CA VAL A 16 -25.26 1.62 -26.46
C VAL A 16 -26.58 0.85 -26.36
N GLY A 17 -26.67 -0.30 -27.05
CA GLY A 17 -27.89 -1.11 -27.12
C GLY A 17 -28.64 -1.04 -28.46
N ASN A 18 -29.57 -1.96 -28.69
CA ASN A 18 -30.39 -2.00 -29.90
C ASN A 18 -31.79 -1.43 -29.59
N PRO A 19 -32.14 -0.22 -30.05
CA PRO A 19 -33.46 0.38 -29.79
C PRO A 19 -34.61 -0.33 -30.52
N LYS A 20 -34.31 -1.19 -31.50
CA LYS A 20 -35.30 -1.84 -32.37
C LYS A 20 -35.71 -3.24 -31.91
N LYS A 21 -35.05 -3.82 -30.90
CA LYS A 21 -35.45 -5.11 -30.32
C LYS A 21 -36.19 -4.85 -29.02
N LEU A 22 -37.45 -5.30 -28.95
CA LEU A 22 -38.26 -5.41 -27.72
C LEU A 22 -37.69 -6.44 -26.71
N SER A 23 -36.47 -6.96 -26.93
CA SER A 23 -35.81 -7.83 -25.96
C SER A 23 -35.49 -6.97 -24.73
N LEU A 24 -36.15 -7.29 -23.62
CA LEU A 24 -36.03 -6.67 -22.29
C LEU A 24 -34.62 -6.65 -21.68
N GLU A 25 -33.57 -7.00 -22.44
CA GLU A 25 -32.20 -7.06 -21.97
C GLU A 25 -31.28 -6.27 -22.89
N PHE A 26 -30.96 -5.06 -22.46
CA PHE A 26 -29.82 -4.31 -23.00
C PHE A 26 -28.52 -4.94 -22.49
N ASN A 27 -28.15 -6.14 -22.95
CA ASN A 27 -26.95 -6.84 -22.52
C ASN A 27 -25.69 -6.01 -22.79
N VAL A 28 -25.29 -5.20 -21.80
CA VAL A 28 -24.06 -4.41 -21.82
C VAL A 28 -22.96 -5.33 -21.35
N TYR A 29 -22.12 -5.75 -22.29
CA TYR A 29 -20.92 -6.52 -22.00
C TYR A 29 -19.73 -5.58 -21.87
N ILE A 30 -19.08 -5.57 -20.71
CA ILE A 30 -17.88 -4.79 -20.44
C ILE A 30 -16.73 -5.74 -20.12
N GLN A 31 -15.72 -5.76 -20.98
CA GLN A 31 -14.49 -6.50 -20.75
C GLN A 31 -13.34 -5.53 -20.52
N TRP A 32 -12.65 -5.66 -19.39
CA TRP A 32 -11.42 -4.91 -19.14
C TRP A 32 -10.22 -5.65 -19.74
N TYR A 33 -9.21 -4.90 -20.14
CA TYR A 33 -7.88 -5.41 -20.43
C TYR A 33 -6.85 -4.30 -20.20
N ASN A 34 -5.60 -4.68 -19.96
CA ASN A 34 -4.50 -3.75 -19.92
C ASN A 34 -3.69 -3.92 -21.20
N ASN A 35 -3.40 -2.81 -21.89
CA ASN A 35 -2.59 -2.83 -23.09
C ASN A 35 -1.16 -2.42 -22.74
N TYR A 36 -0.23 -3.38 -22.91
CA TYR A 36 1.20 -3.23 -22.65
C TYR A 36 2.05 -3.09 -23.92
N SER A 37 1.44 -3.00 -25.11
CA SER A 37 2.17 -2.97 -26.38
C SER A 37 3.14 -1.79 -26.53
N GLU A 38 2.91 -0.68 -25.82
CA GLU A 38 3.75 0.52 -25.84
C GLU A 38 4.63 0.64 -24.58
N ILE A 39 4.73 -0.43 -23.77
CA ILE A 39 5.48 -0.37 -22.51
C ILE A 39 7.00 -0.32 -22.77
N GLU A 40 7.47 -1.03 -23.78
CA GLU A 40 8.91 -1.09 -24.13
C GLU A 40 9.39 0.23 -24.74
N THR A 41 8.52 0.90 -25.51
CA THR A 41 8.87 2.13 -26.21
C THR A 41 8.65 3.38 -25.36
N ASN A 42 7.55 3.42 -24.61
CA ASN A 42 7.08 4.65 -23.96
C ASN A 42 6.87 4.49 -22.45
N CYS A 43 7.04 3.30 -21.89
CA CYS A 43 6.72 2.98 -20.49
C CYS A 43 5.27 3.31 -20.08
N VAL A 44 4.37 3.48 -21.06
CA VAL A 44 2.95 3.78 -20.80
C VAL A 44 2.14 2.49 -20.73
N LYS A 45 1.43 2.31 -19.62
CA LYS A 45 0.42 1.26 -19.44
C LYS A 45 -0.95 1.86 -19.71
N TYR A 46 -1.67 1.35 -20.70
CA TYR A 46 -3.04 1.80 -20.95
C TYR A 46 -4.06 0.88 -20.30
N CYS A 47 -4.98 1.48 -19.54
CA CYS A 47 -6.16 0.78 -19.05
C CYS A 47 -7.20 0.81 -20.15
N CYS A 48 -7.63 -0.35 -20.62
CA CYS A 48 -8.56 -0.44 -21.73
C CYS A 48 -9.84 -1.18 -21.33
N PHE A 49 -10.93 -0.91 -22.04
CA PHE A 49 -12.08 -1.79 -21.98
C PHE A 49 -12.81 -1.89 -23.32
N ILE A 50 -13.49 -3.01 -23.51
CA ILE A 50 -14.31 -3.33 -24.67
C ILE A 50 -15.76 -3.28 -24.23
N LEU A 51 -16.57 -2.49 -24.93
CA LEU A 51 -18.02 -2.41 -24.76
C LEU A 51 -18.70 -3.18 -25.90
N ASN A 52 -19.54 -4.16 -25.53
CA ASN A 52 -20.34 -5.00 -26.42
C ASN A 52 -19.51 -5.64 -27.55
N ASN A 53 -18.28 -6.07 -27.24
CA ASN A 53 -17.34 -6.68 -28.18
C ASN A 53 -17.03 -5.84 -29.44
N SER A 54 -17.40 -4.56 -29.44
CA SER A 54 -17.40 -3.71 -30.63
C SER A 54 -16.61 -2.43 -30.45
N TRP A 55 -16.69 -1.83 -29.25
CA TRP A 55 -16.08 -0.52 -28.99
C TRP A 55 -14.92 -0.66 -28.03
N HIS A 56 -13.72 -0.33 -28.52
CA HIS A 56 -12.50 -0.37 -27.75
C HIS A 56 -12.19 1.03 -27.24
N PHE A 57 -12.15 1.17 -25.92
CA PHE A 57 -11.76 2.40 -25.25
C PHE A 57 -10.38 2.22 -24.62
N ARG A 58 -9.56 3.26 -24.74
CA ARG A 58 -8.26 3.38 -24.11
C ARG A 58 -8.31 4.56 -23.14
N THR A 59 -7.99 4.35 -21.88
CA THR A 59 -7.91 5.39 -20.85
C THR A 59 -6.50 5.48 -20.29
N ASN A 60 -6.18 6.63 -19.68
CA ASN A 60 -4.83 6.90 -19.19
C ASN A 60 -4.53 6.15 -17.89
N ASP A 61 -5.54 5.96 -17.04
CA ASP A 61 -5.41 5.19 -15.80
C ASP A 61 -6.65 4.32 -15.55
N PHE A 62 -6.56 3.46 -14.54
CA PHE A 62 -7.64 2.54 -14.19
C PHE A 62 -8.84 3.28 -13.60
N ARG A 63 -8.65 4.45 -12.96
CA ARG A 63 -9.74 5.23 -12.38
C ARG A 63 -10.64 5.75 -13.49
N GLN A 64 -10.06 6.30 -14.55
CA GLN A 64 -10.79 6.72 -15.74
C GLN A 64 -11.51 5.54 -16.41
N ARG A 65 -10.86 4.37 -16.53
CA ARG A 65 -11.51 3.16 -17.04
C ARG A 65 -12.71 2.79 -16.19
N ASP A 66 -12.55 2.83 -14.86
CA ASP A 66 -13.58 2.43 -13.91
C ASP A 66 -14.74 3.43 -13.92
N TYR A 67 -14.48 4.74 -13.99
CA TYR A 67 -15.51 5.76 -14.16
C TYR A 67 -16.27 5.56 -15.47
N LEU A 68 -15.56 5.41 -16.58
CA LEU A 68 -16.19 5.20 -17.89
C LEU A 68 -16.96 3.88 -17.93
N SER A 69 -16.42 2.82 -17.34
CA SER A 69 -17.10 1.53 -17.14
C SER A 69 -18.37 1.73 -16.35
N ASN A 70 -18.33 2.41 -15.19
CA ASN A 70 -19.50 2.69 -14.35
C ASN A 70 -20.55 3.51 -15.11
N CYS A 71 -20.15 4.51 -15.90
CA CYS A 71 -21.06 5.29 -16.76
C CYS A 71 -21.69 4.45 -17.89
N CYS A 72 -21.01 3.40 -18.36
CA CYS A 72 -21.58 2.44 -19.32
C CYS A 72 -22.46 1.40 -18.63
N SER A 73 -22.19 1.10 -17.35
CA SER A 73 -22.98 0.20 -16.51
C SER A 73 -24.28 0.83 -16.02
N VAL A 74 -24.30 2.16 -15.79
CA VAL A 74 -25.42 2.90 -15.19
C VAL A 74 -25.57 4.27 -15.86
N ASN A 75 -26.80 4.63 -16.22
CA ASN A 75 -27.15 6.01 -16.50
C ASN A 75 -27.32 6.75 -15.16
N ASP A 76 -26.21 7.22 -14.59
CA ASP A 76 -26.25 8.08 -13.40
C ASP A 76 -26.54 9.53 -13.85
N PHE A 77 -27.78 9.79 -14.26
CA PHE A 77 -28.30 11.14 -14.45
C PHE A 77 -29.61 11.28 -13.68
N THR A 78 -29.49 11.88 -12.48
CA THR A 78 -30.51 12.71 -11.83
C THR A 78 -31.95 12.19 -11.93
N HIS A 79 -32.34 11.45 -10.89
CA HIS A 79 -33.70 11.27 -10.35
C HIS A 79 -34.86 10.78 -11.21
N ASN A 80 -34.80 10.61 -12.54
CA ASN A 80 -36.03 10.23 -13.28
C ASN A 80 -35.89 9.44 -14.60
N LEU A 81 -34.76 8.82 -14.93
CA LEU A 81 -34.67 7.98 -16.13
C LEU A 81 -34.03 6.61 -15.85
N SER A 82 -34.66 5.58 -16.40
CA SER A 82 -34.40 4.15 -16.22
C SER A 82 -32.91 3.76 -16.29
N GLU A 83 -32.43 3.05 -15.27
CA GLU A 83 -31.12 2.42 -15.27
C GLU A 83 -31.06 1.34 -16.37
N PHE A 84 -30.02 1.38 -17.20
CA PHE A 84 -29.78 0.33 -18.19
C PHE A 84 -29.15 -0.88 -17.48
N ASN A 85 -29.78 -2.05 -17.60
CA ASN A 85 -29.49 -3.32 -16.91
C ASN A 85 -30.08 -3.44 -15.50
N SER A 86 -30.92 -4.46 -15.33
CA SER A 86 -31.68 -4.75 -14.13
C SER A 86 -30.86 -5.31 -12.97
N PHE A 87 -29.59 -5.65 -13.18
CA PHE A 87 -28.74 -6.25 -12.15
C PHE A 87 -27.38 -5.58 -12.09
N GLN A 88 -27.16 -4.86 -10.99
CA GLN A 88 -25.89 -4.22 -10.69
C GLN A 88 -25.27 -4.89 -9.49
N VAL A 89 -24.03 -5.37 -9.64
CA VAL A 89 -23.22 -5.74 -8.47
C VAL A 89 -22.43 -4.53 -8.02
N ILE A 90 -22.78 -4.05 -6.83
CA ILE A 90 -22.00 -3.06 -6.09
C ILE A 90 -21.10 -3.83 -5.14
N HIS A 91 -19.78 -3.72 -5.29
CA HIS A 91 -18.87 -4.24 -4.27
C HIS A 91 -18.05 -3.12 -3.63
N GLY A 92 -18.01 -3.12 -2.30
CA GLY A 92 -17.39 -2.06 -1.50
C GLY A 92 -16.28 -2.59 -0.59
N HIS A 93 -15.04 -2.25 -0.93
CA HIS A 93 -13.93 -2.24 0.01
C HIS A 93 -13.56 -0.78 0.28
N GLY A 94 -14.03 -0.23 1.40
CA GLY A 94 -13.90 1.20 1.71
C GLY A 94 -14.82 2.09 0.85
N LYS A 95 -14.35 3.30 0.51
CA LYS A 95 -15.12 4.33 -0.23
C LYS A 95 -15.28 4.05 -1.74
N ASN A 96 -14.63 3.02 -2.28
CA ASN A 96 -14.68 2.73 -3.72
C ASN A 96 -15.80 1.74 -4.03
N ILE A 97 -16.86 2.25 -4.66
CA ILE A 97 -17.97 1.47 -5.21
C ILE A 97 -17.68 1.19 -6.69
N LEU A 98 -17.63 -0.08 -7.05
CA LEU A 98 -17.59 -0.53 -8.46
C LEU A 98 -18.96 -1.09 -8.82
N LYS A 99 -19.54 -0.60 -9.93
CA LYS A 99 -20.85 -1.03 -10.43
C LYS A 99 -20.65 -1.93 -11.67
N LYS A 100 -21.25 -3.12 -11.64
CA LYS A 100 -21.10 -4.09 -12.75
C LYS A 100 -22.43 -4.60 -13.29
N PRO A 101 -22.65 -4.54 -14.61
CA PRO A 101 -23.81 -5.14 -15.23
C PRO A 101 -23.53 -6.63 -15.40
N PHE A 102 -24.43 -7.47 -14.88
CA PHE A 102 -24.47 -8.88 -15.24
C PHE A 102 -25.81 -9.22 -15.85
N ASN A 103 -25.82 -10.12 -16.83
CA ASN A 103 -27.05 -10.76 -17.26
C ASN A 103 -27.38 -11.90 -16.29
N LEU A 104 -28.45 -11.73 -15.53
CA LEU A 104 -28.92 -12.68 -14.51
C LEU A 104 -29.16 -14.10 -15.05
N TYR A 105 -29.64 -14.21 -16.28
CA TYR A 105 -30.05 -15.47 -16.91
C TYR A 105 -28.92 -16.19 -17.61
N SER A 106 -27.79 -15.52 -17.86
CA SER A 106 -26.66 -16.09 -18.59
C SER A 106 -25.43 -16.35 -17.73
N ILE A 107 -25.43 -15.90 -16.47
CA ILE A 107 -24.27 -16.01 -15.59
C ILE A 107 -24.61 -16.75 -14.30
N THR A 108 -23.74 -17.69 -13.92
CA THR A 108 -23.80 -18.34 -12.61
C THR A 108 -23.13 -17.48 -11.54
N LEU A 109 -23.41 -17.73 -10.26
CA LEU A 109 -22.72 -17.06 -9.16
C LEU A 109 -21.20 -17.22 -9.25
N LYS A 110 -20.72 -18.43 -9.56
CA LYS A 110 -19.30 -18.75 -9.77
C LYS A 110 -18.69 -17.91 -10.89
N GLN A 111 -19.37 -17.81 -12.03
CA GLN A 111 -18.91 -17.01 -13.16
C GLN A 111 -18.89 -15.51 -12.82
N GLY A 112 -19.90 -15.00 -12.11
CA GLY A 112 -19.95 -13.62 -11.64
C GLY A 112 -18.80 -13.28 -10.68
N LEU A 113 -18.56 -14.15 -9.69
CA LEU A 113 -17.44 -14.03 -8.75
C LEU A 113 -16.08 -14.11 -9.46
N GLN A 114 -15.90 -15.06 -10.38
CA GLN A 114 -14.66 -15.18 -11.16
C GLN A 114 -14.44 -13.94 -12.05
N HIS A 115 -15.50 -13.38 -12.64
CA HIS A 115 -15.42 -12.16 -13.43
C HIS A 115 -14.95 -10.97 -12.58
N LEU A 116 -15.49 -10.80 -11.37
CA LEU A 116 -15.06 -9.77 -10.42
C LEU A 116 -13.60 -10.00 -9.97
N LYS A 117 -13.22 -11.24 -9.70
CA LYS A 117 -11.84 -11.63 -9.36
C LYS A 117 -10.86 -11.20 -10.45
N ASN A 118 -11.15 -11.56 -11.70
CA ASN A 118 -10.32 -11.21 -12.86
C ASN A 118 -10.23 -9.69 -13.06
N GLN A 119 -11.33 -8.96 -12.87
CA GLN A 119 -11.33 -7.50 -12.97
C GLN A 119 -10.54 -6.81 -11.88
N LEU A 120 -10.65 -7.28 -10.62
CA LEU A 120 -9.83 -6.77 -9.52
C LEU A 120 -8.34 -7.01 -9.78
N GLN A 121 -7.99 -8.20 -10.29
CA GLN A 121 -6.62 -8.52 -10.69
C GLN A 121 -6.13 -7.54 -11.77
N MET A 122 -6.88 -7.37 -12.86
CA MET A 122 -6.54 -6.41 -13.91
C MET A 122 -6.45 -4.96 -13.41
N ARG A 123 -7.30 -4.55 -12.47
CA ARG A 123 -7.26 -3.22 -11.84
C ARG A 123 -5.98 -3.03 -11.02
N ARG A 124 -5.45 -4.06 -10.38
CA ARG A 124 -4.18 -3.96 -9.66
C ARG A 124 -2.97 -4.03 -10.56
N GLU A 125 -2.98 -4.87 -11.58
CA GLU A 125 -1.91 -4.94 -12.58
C GLU A 125 -1.73 -3.60 -13.32
N SER A 126 -2.81 -2.84 -13.51
CA SER A 126 -2.73 -1.49 -14.09
C SER A 126 -2.00 -0.48 -13.20
N ASN A 127 -1.91 -0.71 -11.89
CA ASN A 127 -1.15 0.18 -11.00
C ASN A 127 0.36 -0.04 -11.11
N GLY A 128 0.81 -0.92 -11.99
CA GLY A 128 2.21 -1.17 -12.24
C GLY A 128 2.84 -2.19 -11.30
N HIS A 129 2.09 -2.63 -10.30
CA HIS A 129 2.56 -3.60 -9.34
C HIS A 129 2.18 -4.98 -9.91
N GLY A 130 3.17 -5.85 -10.14
CA GLY A 130 2.95 -7.26 -10.48
C GLY A 130 2.34 -8.05 -9.33
N ASN A 131 1.29 -7.48 -8.73
CA ASN A 131 0.67 -7.92 -7.52
C ASN A 131 -0.15 -9.16 -7.78
N GLU A 132 0.06 -10.15 -6.92
CA GLU A 132 -0.72 -11.37 -6.94
C GLU A 132 -1.96 -11.18 -6.06
N LEU A 133 -3.15 -11.52 -6.57
CA LEU A 133 -4.35 -11.60 -5.75
C LEU A 133 -4.24 -12.84 -4.86
N VAL A 134 -3.92 -12.56 -3.62
CA VAL A 134 -3.70 -13.56 -2.58
C VAL A 134 -5.05 -14.12 -2.14
N LYS A 135 -5.95 -13.22 -1.72
CA LYS A 135 -7.27 -13.60 -1.20
C LYS A 135 -8.39 -12.91 -1.94
N PHE A 136 -9.46 -13.65 -2.20
CA PHE A 136 -10.72 -13.16 -2.75
C PHE A 136 -11.87 -13.95 -2.12
N GLU A 137 -12.73 -13.27 -1.37
CA GLU A 137 -13.82 -13.89 -0.62
C GLU A 137 -15.08 -13.00 -0.69
N CYS A 138 -16.21 -13.59 -1.07
CA CYS A 138 -17.50 -12.91 -1.01
C CYS A 138 -18.24 -13.30 0.28
N LYS A 139 -18.57 -12.32 1.12
CA LYS A 139 -19.31 -12.50 2.37
C LYS A 139 -20.81 -12.52 2.08
N PHE A 140 -21.35 -13.70 1.73
CA PHE A 140 -22.74 -13.89 1.32
C PHE A 140 -23.78 -13.35 2.34
N ASN A 141 -23.51 -13.52 3.63
CA ASN A 141 -24.34 -12.99 4.73
C ASN A 141 -24.35 -11.45 4.82
N MET A 142 -23.37 -10.77 4.23
CA MET A 142 -23.27 -9.32 4.18
C MET A 142 -23.66 -8.75 2.81
N CYS A 143 -24.13 -9.60 1.89
CA CYS A 143 -24.66 -9.15 0.61
C CYS A 143 -26.10 -8.65 0.78
N HIS A 144 -26.54 -7.76 -0.10
CA HIS A 144 -27.91 -7.26 -0.10
C HIS A 144 -28.50 -7.27 -1.53
N PRO A 145 -29.52 -8.10 -1.82
CA PRO A 145 -30.10 -9.08 -0.93
C PRO A 145 -29.11 -10.17 -0.49
N GLN A 146 -29.37 -10.75 0.68
CA GLN A 146 -28.49 -11.79 1.25
C GLN A 146 -28.44 -13.01 0.34
N ILE A 147 -27.24 -13.50 0.07
CA ILE A 147 -27.04 -14.76 -0.64
C ILE A 147 -27.06 -15.89 0.41
N PRO A 148 -27.82 -16.97 0.23
CA PRO A 148 -27.79 -18.12 1.14
C PRO A 148 -26.38 -18.71 1.23
N SER A 149 -25.87 -18.99 2.43
CA SER A 149 -24.51 -19.53 2.63
C SER A 149 -24.31 -20.93 2.05
N ASN A 150 -25.39 -21.68 1.85
CA ASN A 150 -25.41 -23.03 1.28
C ASN A 150 -25.75 -23.05 -0.23
N VAL A 151 -25.75 -21.90 -0.91
CA VAL A 151 -26.05 -21.84 -2.34
C VAL A 151 -24.96 -22.55 -3.15
N ASN A 152 -25.36 -23.38 -4.11
CA ASN A 152 -24.42 -23.94 -5.09
C ASN A 152 -23.98 -22.81 -6.03
N GLU A 153 -22.67 -22.54 -6.12
CA GLU A 153 -22.14 -21.44 -6.94
C GLU A 153 -22.43 -21.62 -8.44
N ASN A 154 -22.77 -22.82 -8.90
CA ASN A 154 -23.14 -23.06 -10.30
C ASN A 154 -24.60 -22.66 -10.63
N ILE A 155 -25.37 -22.19 -9.65
CA ILE A 155 -26.74 -21.70 -9.86
C ILE A 155 -26.69 -20.35 -10.60
N LEU A 156 -27.64 -20.12 -11.52
CA LEU A 156 -27.80 -18.86 -12.23
C LEU A 156 -28.17 -17.74 -11.26
N LEU A 157 -27.66 -16.53 -11.49
CA LEU A 157 -28.03 -15.39 -10.64
C LEU A 157 -29.54 -15.14 -10.66
N SER A 158 -30.23 -15.40 -11.77
CA SER A 158 -31.70 -15.33 -11.86
C SER A 158 -32.40 -16.20 -10.83
N ASP A 159 -31.88 -17.39 -10.55
CA ASP A 159 -32.49 -18.32 -9.59
C ASP A 159 -32.24 -17.90 -8.14
N ILE A 160 -31.06 -17.32 -7.85
CA ILE A 160 -30.72 -16.77 -6.53
C ILE A 160 -31.63 -15.60 -6.20
N TYR A 161 -31.89 -14.74 -7.18
CA TYR A 161 -32.63 -13.50 -6.98
C TYR A 161 -34.08 -13.55 -7.49
N LYS A 162 -34.64 -14.74 -7.70
CA LYS A 162 -35.96 -14.89 -8.35
C LYS A 162 -37.13 -14.25 -7.64
N TYR A 163 -37.01 -14.00 -6.34
CA TYR A 163 -38.04 -13.42 -5.50
C TYR A 163 -37.97 -11.88 -5.43
N PHE A 164 -36.98 -11.26 -6.06
CA PHE A 164 -36.84 -9.82 -6.13
C PHE A 164 -37.35 -9.33 -7.50
N TYR A 165 -38.32 -8.41 -7.49
CA TYR A 165 -38.95 -7.90 -8.72
C TYR A 165 -37.89 -7.32 -9.69
N TYR A 166 -37.78 -7.95 -10.86
CA TYR A 166 -36.64 -7.87 -11.78
C TYR A 166 -36.38 -6.53 -12.46
N LEU A 167 -37.23 -5.51 -12.32
CA LEU A 167 -37.12 -4.37 -13.24
C LEU A 167 -36.00 -3.39 -12.90
N ASN A 168 -35.46 -3.32 -11.66
CA ASN A 168 -34.34 -2.44 -11.27
C ASN A 168 -33.64 -2.92 -9.98
N MET A 169 -33.20 -4.18 -9.89
CA MET A 169 -32.59 -4.67 -8.67
C MET A 169 -31.10 -4.32 -8.58
N GLN A 170 -30.76 -3.41 -7.67
CA GLN A 170 -29.38 -3.21 -7.25
C GLN A 170 -29.01 -4.27 -6.21
N VAL A 171 -27.92 -4.99 -6.47
CA VAL A 171 -27.40 -6.01 -5.57
C VAL A 171 -26.03 -5.60 -5.06
N TYR A 172 -25.88 -5.57 -3.76
CA TYR A 172 -24.62 -5.31 -3.08
C TYR A 172 -23.93 -6.64 -2.76
N TRP A 173 -22.72 -6.86 -3.29
CA TRP A 173 -21.85 -7.97 -2.90
C TRP A 173 -20.72 -7.47 -2.02
N LYS A 174 -20.64 -7.97 -0.78
CA LYS A 174 -19.51 -7.68 0.09
C LYS A 174 -18.32 -8.56 -0.27
N ILE A 175 -17.31 -7.99 -0.91
CA ILE A 175 -16.11 -8.73 -1.35
C ILE A 175 -14.88 -8.25 -0.55
N ASN A 176 -14.23 -9.19 0.13
CA ASN A 176 -12.95 -9.00 0.79
C ASN A 176 -11.85 -9.53 -0.13
N TYR A 177 -10.81 -8.74 -0.35
CA TYR A 177 -9.70 -9.15 -1.20
C TYR A 177 -8.37 -8.52 -0.77
N TYR A 178 -7.26 -9.20 -1.02
CA TYR A 178 -5.92 -8.77 -0.64
C TYR A 178 -4.90 -9.07 -1.74
N PHE A 179 -3.96 -8.15 -1.93
CA PHE A 179 -2.89 -8.25 -2.93
C PHE A 179 -1.53 -8.18 -2.25
N ILE A 180 -0.53 -8.83 -2.83
CA ILE A 180 0.89 -8.77 -2.41
C ILE A 180 1.79 -8.55 -3.62
N VAL A 181 2.95 -7.92 -3.42
CA VAL A 181 4.07 -7.91 -4.37
C VAL A 181 4.88 -9.22 -4.22
N PRO A 182 5.08 -10.02 -5.28
CA PRO A 182 5.94 -11.22 -5.24
C PRO A 182 7.43 -10.87 -5.01
N TYR A 183 8.19 -11.70 -4.26
CA TYR A 183 9.61 -11.43 -3.94
C TYR A 183 10.53 -11.23 -5.14
N LYS A 184 10.27 -11.92 -6.25
CA LYS A 184 11.02 -11.74 -7.52
C LYS A 184 10.97 -10.31 -8.07
N ASN A 185 10.04 -9.48 -7.57
CA ASN A 185 9.88 -8.07 -7.90
C ASN A 185 10.30 -7.16 -6.72
N THR A 186 11.12 -7.64 -5.79
CA THR A 186 11.60 -6.88 -4.62
C THR A 186 13.12 -6.80 -4.59
N ILE A 187 13.66 -5.82 -3.87
CA ILE A 187 15.11 -5.58 -3.77
C ILE A 187 15.57 -5.82 -2.36
N SER A 188 16.71 -6.49 -2.23
CA SER A 188 17.45 -6.54 -0.98
C SER A 188 18.33 -5.31 -0.83
N ALA A 189 18.04 -4.46 0.15
CA ALA A 189 18.79 -3.22 0.39
C ALA A 189 20.29 -3.45 0.76
N SER A 190 20.63 -4.63 1.29
CA SER A 190 22.03 -4.99 1.60
C SER A 190 22.91 -5.19 0.36
N THR A 191 22.31 -5.53 -0.79
CA THR A 191 23.05 -5.76 -2.05
C THR A 191 23.50 -4.43 -2.68
N GLN A 192 22.90 -3.30 -2.29
CA GLN A 192 23.24 -1.98 -2.82
C GLN A 192 24.28 -1.24 -1.98
N ARG A 193 24.27 -1.41 -0.65
CA ARG A 193 25.21 -0.70 0.25
C ARG A 193 26.68 -1.07 0.01
N THR A 194 26.98 -2.28 -0.44
CA THR A 194 28.36 -2.77 -0.61
C THR A 194 29.03 -2.39 -1.93
N ASN A 195 28.26 -1.87 -2.91
CA ASN A 195 28.79 -1.50 -4.23
C ASN A 195 29.01 0.00 -4.42
N ILE A 196 28.69 0.84 -3.43
CA ILE A 196 29.13 2.22 -3.40
C ILE A 196 30.57 2.20 -2.89
N LYS A 197 31.53 1.88 -3.78
CA LYS A 197 32.94 2.17 -3.51
C LYS A 197 33.03 3.66 -3.16
N ASP A 198 33.67 3.99 -2.05
CA ASP A 198 34.07 5.36 -1.71
C ASP A 198 34.70 5.99 -2.96
N ILE A 199 33.91 6.83 -3.64
CA ILE A 199 34.41 7.68 -4.71
C ILE A 199 35.15 8.79 -3.95
N GLY A 200 36.40 8.51 -3.59
CA GLY A 200 37.27 9.48 -2.94
C GLY A 200 37.29 10.76 -3.75
N ASP A 201 37.00 11.88 -3.08
CA ASP A 201 37.17 13.28 -3.48
C ASP A 201 37.46 13.52 -4.97
N ILE A 202 36.50 13.21 -5.83
CA ILE A 202 36.52 13.72 -7.19
C ILE A 202 35.99 15.14 -7.11
N ASN A 203 36.88 16.12 -7.21
CA ASN A 203 36.53 17.51 -7.49
C ASN A 203 35.60 17.57 -8.71
N ILE A 204 34.29 17.69 -8.46
CA ILE A 204 33.26 17.86 -9.49
C ILE A 204 33.40 19.27 -10.06
N LEU A 205 34.27 19.40 -11.05
CA LEU A 205 34.22 20.44 -12.08
C LEU A 205 33.48 19.86 -13.28
N SER A 206 32.15 20.03 -13.34
CA SER A 206 31.36 19.67 -14.52
C SER A 206 30.23 20.67 -14.77
N ASN A 207 30.59 21.82 -15.33
CA ASN A 207 29.67 22.80 -15.94
C ASN A 207 29.25 22.41 -17.38
N ARG A 208 29.32 21.13 -17.77
CA ARG A 208 28.77 20.71 -19.08
C ARG A 208 27.30 20.35 -18.94
N LYS A 209 26.43 21.30 -19.31
CA LYS A 209 25.00 21.05 -19.56
C LYS A 209 24.86 19.90 -20.58
N PRO A 210 24.11 18.83 -20.28
CA PRO A 210 23.84 17.81 -21.28
C PRO A 210 23.02 18.39 -22.43
N LYS A 211 23.33 17.96 -23.66
CA LYS A 211 22.52 18.27 -24.84
C LYS A 211 21.12 17.67 -24.63
N PHE A 212 20.10 18.53 -24.78
CA PHE A 212 18.67 18.23 -24.64
C PHE A 212 18.29 16.92 -25.35
N ASN A 213 17.73 15.97 -24.59
CA ASN A 213 17.29 14.67 -25.11
C ASN A 213 15.85 14.79 -25.67
N PRO A 214 15.61 14.53 -26.97
CA PRO A 214 14.29 14.69 -27.60
C PRO A 214 13.17 13.81 -27.01
N LEU A 215 13.50 12.80 -26.20
CA LEU A 215 12.54 11.91 -25.56
C LEU A 215 11.69 12.57 -24.46
N LEU A 216 12.15 13.70 -23.90
CA LEU A 216 11.34 14.47 -22.93
C LEU A 216 10.08 15.07 -23.58
N CYS A 217 10.06 15.30 -24.90
CA CYS A 217 8.94 15.94 -25.60
C CYS A 217 7.67 15.06 -25.69
N TYR A 218 7.82 13.73 -25.74
CA TYR A 218 6.66 12.81 -25.84
C TYR A 218 5.97 12.58 -24.49
N VAL A 219 6.71 12.74 -23.39
CA VAL A 219 6.15 12.77 -22.04
C VAL A 219 5.18 13.97 -21.95
N PHE A 220 5.51 15.16 -22.43
CA PHE A 220 4.65 16.34 -22.30
C PHE A 220 3.21 16.19 -22.87
N ASP A 221 3.02 15.46 -23.97
CA ASP A 221 1.72 15.40 -24.67
C ASP A 221 0.63 14.59 -23.93
N CYS A 222 1.01 13.61 -23.10
CA CYS A 222 0.06 12.89 -22.24
C CYS A 222 -0.35 13.70 -20.99
N PHE A 223 0.42 14.74 -20.63
CA PHE A 223 0.40 15.37 -19.30
C PHE A 223 -0.49 16.63 -19.25
N ILE A 224 -0.80 17.22 -20.41
CA ILE A 224 -1.65 18.43 -20.55
C ILE A 224 -3.09 18.21 -20.07
N LYS A 225 -3.56 16.97 -19.90
CA LYS A 225 -4.93 16.68 -19.42
C LYS A 225 -5.14 16.83 -17.92
N TYR A 226 -4.08 16.91 -17.11
CA TYR A 226 -4.18 17.08 -15.66
C TYR A 226 -3.45 18.35 -15.23
N ASN A 227 -4.21 19.43 -14.96
CA ASN A 227 -3.64 20.72 -14.54
C ASN A 227 -2.64 20.58 -13.37
N ALA A 228 -2.95 19.71 -12.40
CA ALA A 228 -2.08 19.47 -11.24
C ALA A 228 -0.71 18.88 -11.59
N LEU A 229 -0.62 18.05 -12.63
CA LEU A 229 0.65 17.43 -13.04
C LEU A 229 1.50 18.40 -13.86
N LYS A 230 0.86 19.31 -14.59
CA LYS A 230 1.52 20.42 -15.27
C LYS A 230 2.20 21.34 -14.26
N GLU A 231 1.52 21.66 -13.16
CA GLU A 231 2.08 22.47 -12.06
C GLU A 231 3.28 21.76 -11.42
N LEU A 232 3.17 20.45 -11.11
CA LEU A 232 4.28 19.68 -10.54
C LEU A 232 5.50 19.64 -11.47
N LEU A 233 5.29 19.35 -12.76
CA LEU A 233 6.39 19.32 -13.74
C LEU A 233 7.02 20.69 -13.95
N HIS A 234 6.21 21.75 -13.97
CA HIS A 234 6.72 23.11 -14.02
C HIS A 234 7.66 23.37 -12.84
N GLU A 235 7.30 22.91 -11.64
CA GLU A 235 8.12 23.04 -10.46
C GLU A 235 9.42 22.22 -10.55
N VAL A 236 9.35 20.97 -11.02
CA VAL A 236 10.53 20.12 -11.26
C VAL A 236 11.50 20.79 -12.24
N ILE A 237 10.97 21.35 -13.34
CA ILE A 237 11.77 22.05 -14.36
C ILE A 237 12.38 23.32 -13.80
N THR A 238 11.59 24.12 -13.08
CA THR A 238 12.01 25.40 -12.49
C THR A 238 13.12 25.20 -11.47
N ASN A 239 13.06 24.10 -10.70
CA ASN A 239 14.09 23.73 -9.74
C ASN A 239 15.27 22.94 -10.35
N GLY A 240 15.29 22.74 -11.68
CA GLY A 240 16.42 22.13 -12.39
C GLY A 240 16.49 20.60 -12.35
N TYR A 241 15.49 19.93 -11.80
CA TYR A 241 15.45 18.47 -11.62
C TYR A 241 15.03 17.69 -12.88
N LEU A 242 15.02 18.33 -14.06
CA LEU A 242 14.58 17.70 -15.30
C LEU A 242 15.48 16.54 -15.73
N ILE A 243 16.79 16.64 -15.48
CA ILE A 243 17.76 15.58 -15.78
C ILE A 243 17.55 14.38 -14.84
N ASP A 244 17.08 14.63 -13.62
CA ASP A 244 16.80 13.61 -12.62
C ASP A 244 15.54 12.80 -12.96
N LEU A 245 14.75 13.17 -13.96
CA LEU A 245 13.67 12.29 -14.45
C LEU A 245 14.18 11.00 -15.10
N ILE A 246 15.50 10.90 -15.38
CA ILE A 246 16.15 9.65 -15.76
C ILE A 246 16.06 8.60 -14.63
N LEU A 247 15.81 9.02 -13.39
CA LEU A 247 15.58 8.12 -12.24
C LEU A 247 14.42 7.14 -12.44
N TYR A 248 13.49 7.42 -13.36
CA TYR A 248 12.49 6.42 -13.74
C TYR A 248 13.12 5.11 -14.21
N HIS A 249 14.29 5.17 -14.84
CA HIS A 249 15.07 4.03 -15.33
C HIS A 249 16.20 3.61 -14.39
N ASP A 250 16.21 4.11 -13.16
CA ASP A 250 17.21 3.72 -12.17
C ASP A 250 17.15 2.20 -11.92
N ASP A 251 18.30 1.55 -11.76
CA ASP A 251 18.38 0.10 -11.55
C ASP A 251 17.64 -0.34 -10.29
N ILE A 252 17.58 0.54 -9.27
CA ILE A 252 16.80 0.33 -8.04
C ILE A 252 15.31 0.38 -8.37
N HIS A 253 14.85 1.32 -9.18
CA HIS A 253 13.45 1.32 -9.59
C HIS A 253 13.09 0.08 -10.42
N LYS A 254 13.99 -0.32 -11.33
CA LYS A 254 13.85 -1.49 -12.21
C LYS A 254 13.81 -2.82 -11.44
N GLN A 255 14.70 -3.02 -10.48
CA GLN A 255 14.76 -4.25 -9.69
C GLN A 255 13.49 -4.42 -8.82
N MET A 256 12.79 -3.33 -8.44
CA MET A 256 11.46 -3.40 -7.81
C MET A 256 10.31 -3.65 -8.81
N GLY A 257 10.60 -3.71 -10.12
CA GLY A 257 9.60 -3.85 -11.17
C GLY A 257 8.90 -2.55 -11.58
N TYR A 258 9.59 -1.41 -11.44
CA TYR A 258 9.06 -0.06 -11.71
C TYR A 258 7.74 0.24 -10.97
N PRO A 259 7.72 0.10 -9.63
CA PRO A 259 6.48 0.24 -8.86
C PRO A 259 5.95 1.67 -8.82
N LEU A 260 6.81 2.68 -8.99
CA LEU A 260 6.43 4.09 -8.97
C LEU A 260 6.07 4.61 -10.36
N GLN A 261 5.05 5.47 -10.39
CA GLN A 261 4.71 6.30 -11.52
C GLN A 261 5.59 7.56 -11.54
N LEU A 262 5.70 8.21 -12.71
CA LEU A 262 6.53 9.41 -12.84
C LEU A 262 6.15 10.52 -11.83
N HIS A 263 4.86 10.74 -11.59
CA HIS A 263 4.39 11.77 -10.66
C HIS A 263 4.73 11.47 -9.20
N GLU A 264 4.85 10.18 -8.84
CA GLU A 264 5.29 9.75 -7.50
C GLU A 264 6.79 10.03 -7.33
N ILE A 265 7.61 9.73 -8.35
CA ILE A 265 9.04 10.07 -8.36
C ILE A 265 9.23 11.60 -8.31
N CYS A 266 8.47 12.37 -9.10
CA CYS A 266 8.52 13.83 -9.06
C CYS A 266 8.12 14.38 -7.69
N ALA A 267 7.12 13.80 -7.03
CA ALA A 267 6.69 14.22 -5.70
C ALA A 267 7.80 14.02 -4.66
N ILE A 268 8.46 12.85 -4.68
CA ILE A 268 9.62 12.59 -3.82
C ILE A 268 10.79 13.52 -4.16
N LEU A 269 11.11 13.72 -5.44
CA LEU A 269 12.16 14.65 -5.88
C LEU A 269 11.94 16.08 -5.36
N LEU A 270 10.71 16.59 -5.51
CA LEU A 270 10.36 17.92 -5.02
C LEU A 270 10.41 18.00 -3.50
N TYR A 271 9.95 16.97 -2.80
CA TYR A 271 10.03 16.91 -1.35
C TYR A 271 11.48 16.83 -0.85
N CYS A 272 12.35 16.04 -1.49
CA CYS A 272 13.78 15.99 -1.15
C CYS A 272 14.51 17.28 -1.58
N GLY A 273 13.92 18.06 -2.50
CA GLY A 273 14.40 19.39 -2.87
C GLY A 273 14.25 20.38 -1.72
N LYS A 274 15.37 21.03 -1.33
CA LYS A 274 15.43 21.91 -0.14
C LYS A 274 14.45 23.08 -0.20
N SER A 275 14.18 23.65 -1.38
CA SER A 275 13.29 24.83 -1.52
C SER A 275 11.81 24.50 -1.28
N CYS A 276 11.30 23.47 -1.96
CA CYS A 276 9.88 23.10 -1.89
C CYS A 276 9.53 22.48 -0.53
N ASN A 277 10.42 21.66 0.03
CA ASN A 277 10.22 21.04 1.35
C ASN A 277 9.93 22.07 2.45
N VAL A 278 10.70 23.17 2.49
CA VAL A 278 10.58 24.14 3.59
C VAL A 278 9.18 24.74 3.67
N GLU A 279 8.63 25.22 2.55
CA GLU A 279 7.28 25.78 2.52
C GLU A 279 6.22 24.68 2.72
N PHE A 280 6.39 23.53 2.05
CA PHE A 280 5.50 22.39 2.20
C PHE A 280 5.39 21.94 3.67
N SER A 281 6.52 21.64 4.30
CA SER A 281 6.60 21.19 5.69
C SER A 281 6.06 22.25 6.65
N TYR A 282 6.36 23.53 6.43
CA TYR A 282 5.77 24.62 7.21
C TYR A 282 4.23 24.58 7.15
N ASP A 283 3.65 24.55 5.95
CA ASP A 283 2.20 24.51 5.76
C ASP A 283 1.56 23.24 6.34
N GLN A 284 2.23 22.09 6.24
CA GLN A 284 1.78 20.83 6.87
C GLN A 284 1.71 20.98 8.40
N THR A 285 2.71 21.60 9.04
CA THR A 285 2.68 21.84 10.50
C THR A 285 1.57 22.79 10.92
N GLN A 286 1.10 23.67 10.01
CA GLN A 286 -0.05 24.55 10.19
C GLN A 286 -1.38 23.89 9.79
N PHE A 287 -1.39 22.58 9.51
CA PHE A 287 -2.56 21.82 9.05
C PHE A 287 -3.18 22.31 7.72
N GLN A 288 -2.40 23.02 6.90
CA GLN A 288 -2.84 23.53 5.59
C GLN A 288 -2.69 22.49 4.47
N TYR A 289 -3.13 21.26 4.73
CA TYR A 289 -2.96 20.12 3.83
C TYR A 289 -3.56 20.34 2.43
N SER A 290 -4.63 21.14 2.33
CA SER A 290 -5.33 21.40 1.07
C SER A 290 -4.49 22.16 0.04
N LYS A 291 -3.57 23.03 0.49
CA LYS A 291 -2.66 23.78 -0.39
C LYS A 291 -1.74 22.86 -1.19
N TRP A 292 -1.33 21.75 -0.57
CA TRP A 292 -0.39 20.79 -1.13
C TRP A 292 -1.01 19.42 -1.41
N LYS A 293 -2.32 19.38 -1.63
CA LYS A 293 -3.09 18.13 -1.73
C LYS A 293 -2.45 17.09 -2.65
N TYR A 294 -1.95 17.52 -3.81
CA TYR A 294 -1.37 16.61 -4.79
C TYR A 294 0.03 16.13 -4.41
N LEU A 295 0.92 17.05 -4.02
CA LEU A 295 2.27 16.71 -3.55
C LEU A 295 2.18 15.75 -2.36
N ASP A 296 1.37 16.08 -1.35
CA ASP A 296 1.16 15.23 -0.18
C ASP A 296 0.60 13.84 -0.54
N THR A 297 -0.46 13.79 -1.36
CA THR A 297 -1.09 12.51 -1.76
C THR A 297 -0.10 11.64 -2.53
N TRP A 298 0.69 12.22 -3.44
CA TRP A 298 1.63 11.48 -4.27
C TRP A 298 2.87 11.05 -3.49
N SER A 299 3.42 11.90 -2.61
CA SER A 299 4.50 11.51 -1.71
C SER A 299 4.05 10.39 -0.77
N GLN A 300 2.85 10.49 -0.18
CA GLN A 300 2.32 9.42 0.67
C GLN A 300 2.18 8.10 -0.09
N ASN A 301 1.61 8.13 -1.30
CA ASN A 301 1.47 6.92 -2.12
C ASN A 301 2.84 6.33 -2.46
N ALA A 302 3.79 7.17 -2.88
CA ALA A 302 5.15 6.73 -3.18
C ALA A 302 5.80 6.03 -1.99
N ILE A 303 5.73 6.63 -0.79
CA ILE A 303 6.29 6.06 0.43
C ILE A 303 5.60 4.74 0.79
N ILE A 304 4.26 4.65 0.70
CA ILE A 304 3.51 3.41 0.96
C ILE A 304 3.94 2.30 0.00
N ILE A 305 4.10 2.64 -1.29
CA ILE A 305 4.53 1.69 -2.31
C ILE A 305 5.93 1.21 -1.96
N LEU A 306 6.92 2.11 -1.84
CA LEU A 306 8.31 1.76 -1.56
C LEU A 306 8.49 1.04 -0.21
N HIS A 307 7.76 1.43 0.82
CA HIS A 307 7.74 0.75 2.11
C HIS A 307 7.41 -0.74 1.98
N SER A 308 6.47 -1.10 1.08
CA SER A 308 6.12 -2.50 0.83
C SER A 308 7.22 -3.28 0.09
N HIS A 309 8.24 -2.59 -0.44
CA HIS A 309 9.41 -3.14 -1.11
C HIS A 309 10.66 -3.22 -0.21
N GLU A 310 10.62 -2.73 1.04
CA GLU A 310 11.77 -2.71 1.96
C GLU A 310 11.63 -3.67 3.16
N GLU A 311 12.76 -4.18 3.68
CA GLU A 311 12.78 -5.13 4.82
C GLU A 311 13.77 -4.75 5.94
N GLU A 312 14.49 -3.63 5.83
CA GLU A 312 15.58 -3.32 6.76
C GLU A 312 15.12 -2.67 8.06
N SER A 313 15.63 -3.24 9.15
CA SER A 313 15.51 -2.70 10.49
C SER A 313 16.83 -2.05 10.87
N ILE A 314 16.89 -0.74 10.71
CA ILE A 314 18.05 0.11 10.97
C ILE A 314 17.64 1.23 11.92
N GLU A 315 18.56 1.66 12.76
CA GLU A 315 18.39 2.88 13.55
C GLU A 315 18.46 4.08 12.62
N LEU A 316 17.61 5.07 12.88
CA LEU A 316 17.52 6.29 12.06
C LEU A 316 17.59 7.52 12.94
N TYR A 317 18.12 8.60 12.38
CA TYR A 317 18.35 9.84 13.09
C TYR A 317 17.81 11.04 12.28
N CYS A 318 17.25 12.03 12.97
CA CYS A 318 16.85 13.31 12.39
C CYS A 318 17.33 14.45 13.29
N GLY A 319 18.03 15.43 12.72
CA GLY A 319 18.46 16.62 13.45
C GLY A 319 17.41 17.71 13.39
N LEU A 320 17.03 18.26 14.55
CA LEU A 320 16.15 19.42 14.65
C LEU A 320 16.91 20.61 15.23
N ARG A 321 16.99 21.69 14.44
CA ARG A 321 17.67 22.93 14.84
C ARG A 321 16.84 23.72 15.84
N GLY A 322 17.46 24.16 16.92
CA GLY A 322 16.84 25.08 17.89
C GLY A 322 15.69 24.49 18.71
N VAL A 323 15.47 23.17 18.63
CA VAL A 323 14.48 22.46 19.44
C VAL A 323 15.18 21.83 20.63
N ARG A 324 14.77 22.18 21.84
CA ARG A 324 15.21 21.53 23.08
C ARG A 324 14.01 21.45 24.02
N LEU A 325 13.78 20.28 24.60
CA LEU A 325 12.71 20.08 25.57
C LEU A 325 13.23 20.40 26.97
N GLU A 326 12.45 21.11 27.78
CA GLU A 326 12.85 21.45 29.15
C GLU A 326 12.73 20.22 30.07
N ASN A 327 11.75 19.35 29.81
CA ASN A 327 11.54 18.13 30.56
C ASN A 327 10.81 17.07 29.74
N GLU A 328 10.93 15.81 30.16
CA GLU A 328 10.28 14.66 29.49
C GLU A 328 8.75 14.72 29.55
N LYS A 329 8.16 15.42 30.54
CA LYS A 329 6.69 15.50 30.71
C LYS A 329 6.01 16.33 29.61
N GLU A 330 6.76 17.13 28.88
CA GLU A 330 6.27 17.87 27.71
C GLU A 330 6.02 16.98 26.51
N ILE A 331 6.67 15.81 26.46
CA ILE A 331 6.52 14.87 25.37
C ILE A 331 5.18 14.15 25.55
N LYS A 332 4.27 14.44 24.64
CA LYS A 332 3.03 13.67 24.50
C LYS A 332 3.20 12.63 23.42
N GLU A 333 2.55 11.49 23.60
CA GLU A 333 2.34 10.53 22.52
C GLU A 333 1.72 11.24 21.31
N GLY A 334 2.23 10.94 20.11
CA GLY A 334 2.00 11.79 18.96
C GLY A 334 1.88 11.05 17.63
N TYR A 335 1.67 11.85 16.60
CA TYR A 335 1.59 11.46 15.20
C TYR A 335 2.53 12.33 14.39
N PHE A 336 2.97 11.87 13.22
CA PHE A 336 3.70 12.72 12.29
C PHE A 336 2.73 13.62 11.54
N ILE A 337 2.79 14.93 11.84
CA ILE A 337 1.95 15.95 11.19
C ILE A 337 2.42 16.26 9.77
N SER A 338 3.71 16.08 9.50
CA SER A 338 4.33 16.16 8.18
C SER A 338 5.11 14.88 7.88
N HIS A 339 5.61 14.77 6.65
CA HIS A 339 6.64 13.77 6.32
C HIS A 339 7.92 14.10 7.10
N VAL A 340 8.72 13.08 7.44
CA VAL A 340 9.94 13.26 8.25
C VAL A 340 11.14 12.61 7.57
N SER A 341 12.11 13.42 7.20
CA SER A 341 13.38 12.96 6.63
C SER A 341 14.32 12.51 7.75
N THR A 342 14.88 11.32 7.60
CA THR A 342 15.82 10.70 8.53
C THR A 342 17.03 10.17 7.76
N SER A 343 18.11 9.86 8.46
CA SER A 343 19.30 9.21 7.90
C SER A 343 19.75 8.10 8.83
N ASP A 344 20.34 7.04 8.28
CA ASP A 344 21.01 6.02 9.09
C ASP A 344 22.44 6.43 9.50
N ASP A 345 22.88 7.64 9.14
CA ASP A 345 24.12 8.26 9.62
C ASP A 345 23.82 9.39 10.62
N ILE A 346 24.21 9.15 11.88
CA ILE A 346 24.05 10.13 12.97
C ILE A 346 24.83 11.43 12.72
N GLN A 347 25.91 11.42 11.93
CA GLN A 347 26.66 12.65 11.61
C GLN A 347 25.82 13.60 10.74
N ILE A 348 25.00 13.05 9.85
CA ILE A 348 24.09 13.83 9.01
C ILE A 348 23.02 14.49 9.88
N ALA A 349 22.46 13.74 10.84
CA ALA A 349 21.56 14.32 11.84
C ALA A 349 22.23 15.41 12.68
N LYS A 350 23.50 15.26 13.06
CA LYS A 350 24.26 16.31 13.78
C LYS A 350 24.45 17.56 12.92
N MET A 351 24.68 17.43 11.61
CA MET A 351 24.77 18.58 10.70
C MET A 351 23.47 19.38 10.68
N TYR A 352 22.32 18.69 10.59
CA TYR A 352 21.00 19.33 10.57
C TYR A 352 20.56 19.90 11.92
N ARG A 353 21.03 19.33 13.03
CA ARG A 353 20.84 19.88 14.38
C ARG A 353 21.52 21.25 14.56
N SER A 354 22.55 21.60 13.78
CA SER A 354 23.41 22.78 13.97
C SER A 354 24.27 22.68 15.24
N ASP A 355 24.46 23.79 15.95
CA ASP A 355 25.20 24.00 17.19
C ASP A 355 24.36 23.70 18.44
N GLN A 356 23.07 24.05 18.40
CA GLN A 356 22.08 23.81 19.45
C GLN A 356 20.81 23.17 18.88
N GLY A 357 20.26 22.17 19.56
CA GLY A 357 19.03 21.49 19.14
C GLY A 357 18.94 20.06 19.65
N CYS A 358 18.06 19.27 19.04
CA CYS A 358 17.88 17.87 19.40
C CYS A 358 18.10 16.93 18.21
N ILE A 359 18.45 15.68 18.51
CA ILE A 359 18.50 14.58 17.56
C ILE A 359 17.37 13.63 17.93
N LEU A 360 16.44 13.44 17.01
CA LEU A 360 15.46 12.38 17.11
C LEU A 360 16.14 11.07 16.71
N HIS A 361 16.19 10.11 17.62
CA HIS A 361 16.65 8.74 17.39
C HIS A 361 15.43 7.85 17.23
N PHE A 362 15.21 7.28 16.05
CA PHE A 362 14.07 6.43 15.74
C PHE A 362 14.46 4.98 16.02
N HIS A 363 13.86 4.40 17.05
CA HIS A 363 13.99 2.98 17.33
C HIS A 363 13.47 2.16 16.14
N PRO A 364 14.05 0.99 15.81
CA PRO A 364 13.61 0.21 14.66
C PRO A 364 12.13 -0.21 14.67
N SER A 365 11.50 -0.24 15.85
CA SER A 365 10.05 -0.44 15.99
C SER A 365 9.22 0.61 15.25
N MET A 366 9.75 1.81 15.01
CA MET A 366 9.07 2.88 14.25
C MET A 366 8.85 2.53 12.78
N ARG A 367 9.82 1.86 12.14
CA ARG A 367 9.67 1.38 10.75
C ARG A 367 8.68 0.22 10.63
N ARG A 368 8.39 -0.43 11.75
CA ARG A 368 7.52 -1.61 11.85
C ARG A 368 6.15 -1.26 12.43
N ALA A 369 5.92 0.00 12.79
CA ALA A 369 4.67 0.44 13.38
C ALA A 369 3.55 0.44 12.33
N GLN A 370 2.42 -0.16 12.68
CA GLN A 370 1.26 -0.19 11.80
C GLN A 370 0.80 1.23 11.47
N GLY A 371 0.72 1.56 10.17
CA GLY A 371 0.28 2.88 9.70
C GLY A 371 1.39 3.94 9.63
N THR A 372 2.60 3.61 10.08
CA THR A 372 3.79 4.45 9.94
C THR A 372 4.64 3.89 8.81
N TYR A 373 4.50 4.49 7.63
CA TYR A 373 5.23 4.05 6.43
C TYR A 373 6.56 4.77 6.32
N SER A 374 7.61 4.05 5.92
CA SER A 374 8.92 4.64 5.65
C SER A 374 9.62 3.94 4.49
N CYS A 375 10.42 4.68 3.74
CA CYS A 375 11.23 4.13 2.66
C CYS A 375 12.54 4.88 2.47
N ASP A 376 13.56 4.16 2.01
CA ASP A 376 14.80 4.68 1.46
C ASP A 376 14.51 5.39 0.13
N VAL A 377 14.71 6.71 0.14
CA VAL A 377 14.57 7.58 -1.04
C VAL A 377 15.92 8.10 -1.50
N SER A 378 17.04 7.61 -0.95
CA SER A 378 18.39 8.10 -1.27
C SER A 378 18.75 7.96 -2.75
N TRP A 379 18.16 6.98 -3.43
CA TRP A 379 18.31 6.78 -4.87
C TRP A 379 17.51 7.78 -5.71
N ILE A 380 16.43 8.35 -5.16
CA ILE A 380 15.64 9.41 -5.80
C ILE A 380 16.21 10.79 -5.42
N SER A 381 16.63 10.96 -4.17
CA SER A 381 17.02 12.24 -3.60
C SER A 381 18.20 12.86 -4.37
N PRO A 382 18.16 14.18 -4.67
CA PRO A 382 19.29 14.86 -5.28
C PRO A 382 20.51 14.92 -4.34
N PHE A 383 20.32 14.68 -3.04
CA PHE A 383 21.36 14.70 -2.02
C PHE A 383 21.75 13.28 -1.59
N LYS A 384 22.32 12.49 -2.52
CA LYS A 384 22.66 11.07 -2.29
C LYS A 384 23.51 10.80 -1.03
N HIS A 385 24.37 11.74 -0.67
CA HIS A 385 25.21 11.66 0.53
C HIS A 385 24.41 11.70 1.84
N GLU A 386 23.18 12.23 1.82
CA GLU A 386 22.31 12.33 3.00
C GLU A 386 21.69 10.97 3.38
N ARG A 387 21.74 9.98 2.48
CA ARG A 387 21.18 8.62 2.68
C ARG A 387 19.75 8.66 3.23
N GLU A 388 18.95 9.52 2.61
CA GLU A 388 17.66 9.93 3.13
C GLU A 388 16.64 8.78 3.16
N ILE A 389 16.06 8.57 4.35
CA ILE A 389 14.96 7.65 4.59
C ILE A 389 13.77 8.48 5.06
N LEU A 390 12.69 8.40 4.30
CA LEU A 390 11.53 9.26 4.45
C LEU A 390 10.39 8.52 5.16
N PHE A 391 9.93 9.07 6.28
CA PHE A 391 8.68 8.65 6.92
C PHE A 391 7.51 9.44 6.33
N ALA A 392 6.43 8.74 6.02
CA ALA A 392 5.19 9.34 5.62
C ALA A 392 4.49 10.00 6.82
N ARG A 393 3.75 11.08 6.58
CA ARG A 393 2.89 11.64 7.61
C ARG A 393 1.84 10.61 8.07
N SER A 394 1.43 10.73 9.32
CA SER A 394 0.38 9.87 9.87
C SER A 394 -1.00 10.27 9.36
N TYR A 395 -1.85 9.28 9.08
CA TYR A 395 -3.28 9.51 8.88
C TYR A 395 -3.97 9.58 10.23
N ALA A 396 -4.04 10.78 10.82
CA ALA A 396 -4.89 11.00 11.98
C ALA A 396 -6.35 11.06 11.51
N ASP A 397 -7.08 9.94 11.57
CA ASP A 397 -8.55 10.00 11.54
C ASP A 397 -9.03 10.31 12.97
N PRO A 398 -9.58 11.50 13.23
CA PRO A 398 -10.00 11.90 14.57
C PRO A 398 -11.16 11.05 15.12
N VAL A 399 -11.83 10.24 14.28
CA VAL A 399 -13.09 9.58 14.64
C VAL A 399 -12.87 8.18 15.24
N SER A 400 -11.75 7.50 14.99
CA SER A 400 -11.54 6.12 15.43
C SER A 400 -10.51 5.98 16.55
N ASP A 401 -10.94 5.47 17.71
CA ASP A 401 -10.07 5.05 18.83
C ASP A 401 -9.03 3.98 18.41
N GLU A 402 -9.28 3.26 17.31
CA GLU A 402 -8.35 2.31 16.69
C GLU A 402 -7.02 2.95 16.23
N ASN A 403 -6.99 4.28 16.06
CA ASN A 403 -5.79 5.03 15.69
C ASN A 403 -4.78 5.21 16.82
N LYS A 404 -5.08 4.75 18.04
CA LYS A 404 -4.06 4.63 19.09
C LYS A 404 -2.89 3.74 18.65
N SER A 405 -3.14 2.80 17.74
CA SER A 405 -2.11 1.91 17.21
C SER A 405 -1.02 2.58 16.38
N MET A 406 -1.22 3.82 15.88
CA MET A 406 -0.20 4.50 15.05
C MET A 406 0.65 5.52 15.82
N LYS A 407 0.41 5.68 17.13
CA LYS A 407 1.12 6.68 17.93
C LYS A 407 2.56 6.29 18.19
N TRP A 408 3.43 7.29 18.18
CA TRP A 408 4.77 7.18 18.73
C TRP A 408 4.81 7.71 20.17
N CYS A 409 5.72 7.14 20.95
CA CYS A 409 6.17 7.66 22.23
C CYS A 409 7.55 8.27 22.04
N ALA A 410 7.92 9.23 22.89
CA ALA A 410 9.30 9.70 22.96
C ALA A 410 9.77 9.82 24.39
N LYS A 411 11.09 9.66 24.58
CA LYS A 411 11.77 9.88 25.85
C LYS A 411 13.15 10.46 25.62
N ILE A 412 13.67 11.20 26.60
CA ILE A 412 15.04 11.69 26.54
C ILE A 412 15.98 10.50 26.77
N GLU A 413 16.78 10.15 25.77
CA GLU A 413 17.74 9.05 25.83
C GLU A 413 19.09 9.53 26.39
N ASN A 414 19.53 10.70 25.97
CA ASN A 414 20.78 11.31 26.40
C ASN A 414 20.67 12.83 26.30
N GLU A 415 21.33 13.57 27.19
CA GLU A 415 21.35 15.02 27.16
C GLU A 415 22.70 15.55 27.64
N ASN A 416 23.23 16.52 26.90
CA ASN A 416 24.37 17.32 27.31
C ASN A 416 24.07 18.82 27.09
N GLU A 417 25.05 19.68 27.39
CA GLU A 417 24.90 21.13 27.28
C GLU A 417 24.36 21.58 25.92
N ASN A 418 24.76 20.93 24.83
CA ASN A 418 24.48 21.38 23.47
C ASN A 418 23.41 20.55 22.73
N THR A 419 23.22 19.29 23.12
CA THR A 419 22.38 18.34 22.38
C THR A 419 21.53 17.50 23.31
N GLN A 420 20.27 17.32 22.91
CA GLN A 420 19.36 16.33 23.49
C GLN A 420 19.08 15.24 22.45
N ILE A 421 19.26 13.97 22.81
CA ILE A 421 18.87 12.83 21.98
C ILE A 421 17.53 12.32 22.51
N ILE A 422 16.53 12.32 21.64
CA ILE A 422 15.16 11.93 21.96
C ILE A 422 14.88 10.61 21.23
N LEU A 423 14.69 9.52 21.98
CA LEU A 423 14.32 8.24 21.40
C LEU A 423 12.83 8.22 21.08
N LEU A 424 12.49 7.96 19.82
CA LEU A 424 11.14 7.70 19.34
C LEU A 424 10.89 6.20 19.23
N THR A 425 9.83 5.73 19.86
CA THR A 425 9.39 4.32 19.88
C THR A 425 7.93 4.21 19.48
N TRP A 426 7.55 3.05 18.95
CA TRP A 426 6.14 2.76 18.71
C TRP A 426 5.40 2.48 20.02
N ILE A 427 4.23 3.09 20.26
CA ILE A 427 3.51 2.92 21.52
C ILE A 427 3.17 1.46 21.87
N LYS A 428 2.82 0.65 20.85
CA LYS A 428 2.52 -0.78 21.05
C LYS A 428 3.77 -1.59 21.33
N TYR A 429 4.93 -1.14 20.86
CA TYR A 429 6.19 -1.76 21.24
C TYR A 429 6.44 -1.54 22.74
N ASP A 430 6.36 -0.29 23.21
CA ASP A 430 6.58 0.04 24.63
C ASP A 430 5.55 -0.62 25.56
N GLN A 431 4.30 -0.75 25.09
CA GLN A 431 3.23 -1.40 25.86
C GLN A 431 3.57 -2.86 26.21
N TYR A 432 4.20 -3.61 25.30
CA TYR A 432 4.38 -5.05 25.47
C TYR A 432 5.83 -5.48 25.72
N ILE A 433 6.83 -4.61 25.52
CA ILE A 433 8.25 -5.00 25.58
C ILE A 433 8.64 -5.66 26.90
N GLN A 434 8.17 -5.13 28.04
CA GLN A 434 8.50 -5.70 29.35
C GLN A 434 7.90 -7.10 29.55
N GLN A 435 6.67 -7.32 29.08
CA GLN A 435 6.01 -8.62 29.13
C GLN A 435 6.72 -9.63 28.20
N VAL A 436 7.13 -9.19 27.01
CA VAL A 436 7.92 -10.01 26.08
C VAL A 436 9.22 -10.47 26.74
N MET A 437 9.97 -9.54 27.35
CA MET A 437 11.23 -9.88 28.01
C MET A 437 11.03 -10.80 29.22
N HIS A 438 9.94 -10.61 29.98
CA HIS A 438 9.59 -11.49 31.09
C HIS A 438 9.29 -12.92 30.62
N ILE A 439 8.42 -13.09 29.62
CA ILE A 439 8.11 -14.41 29.05
C ILE A 439 9.37 -15.02 28.44
N SER A 440 10.16 -14.26 27.69
CA SER A 440 11.41 -14.75 27.11
C SER A 440 12.33 -15.31 28.20
N LYS A 441 12.48 -14.61 29.34
CA LYS A 441 13.25 -15.08 30.49
C LYS A 441 12.69 -16.36 31.11
N MET A 442 11.36 -16.50 31.25
CA MET A 442 10.73 -17.73 31.75
C MET A 442 11.08 -18.95 30.89
N TRP A 443 11.28 -18.73 29.59
CA TRP A 443 11.63 -19.75 28.61
C TRP A 443 13.13 -19.82 28.32
N ASN A 444 13.99 -19.23 29.17
CA ASN A 444 15.45 -19.17 28.97
C ASN A 444 15.85 -18.65 27.58
N HIS A 445 15.10 -17.68 27.06
CA HIS A 445 15.29 -17.08 25.73
C HIS A 445 15.19 -18.06 24.55
N SER A 446 14.58 -19.23 24.74
CA SER A 446 14.43 -20.26 23.69
C SER A 446 13.34 -19.97 22.66
N ILE A 447 12.43 -19.03 22.94
CA ILE A 447 11.36 -18.61 22.04
C ILE A 447 11.73 -17.25 21.43
N ASP A 448 11.58 -17.14 20.11
CA ASP A 448 11.73 -15.91 19.35
C ASP A 448 10.89 -14.76 19.94
N LEU A 449 11.53 -13.60 20.11
CA LEU A 449 10.91 -12.45 20.78
C LEU A 449 9.72 -11.88 19.98
N ASN A 450 9.78 -11.92 18.65
CA ASN A 450 8.69 -11.46 17.79
C ASN A 450 7.49 -12.40 17.86
N LEU A 451 7.72 -13.71 18.00
CA LEU A 451 6.67 -14.68 18.26
C LEU A 451 5.98 -14.37 19.60
N ILE A 452 6.72 -14.18 20.69
CA ILE A 452 6.14 -13.81 21.99
C ILE A 452 5.34 -12.51 21.85
N TYR A 453 5.91 -11.49 21.21
CA TYR A 453 5.25 -10.20 20.98
C TYR A 453 3.94 -10.38 20.20
N ARG A 454 3.95 -11.20 19.15
CA ARG A 454 2.76 -11.43 18.33
C ARG A 454 1.64 -12.11 19.12
N VAL A 455 1.97 -13.14 19.90
CA VAL A 455 0.99 -13.84 20.74
C VAL A 455 0.45 -12.92 21.83
N LEU A 456 1.29 -12.07 22.44
CA LEU A 456 0.86 -11.04 23.40
C LEU A 456 -0.10 -10.04 22.77
N LEU A 457 0.22 -9.57 21.55
CA LEU A 457 -0.63 -8.62 20.84
C LEU A 457 -2.01 -9.23 20.54
N ASP A 458 -2.03 -10.47 20.06
CA ASP A 458 -3.27 -11.21 19.78
C ASP A 458 -4.07 -11.53 21.07
N SER A 459 -3.39 -11.78 22.19
CA SER A 459 -4.01 -12.01 23.51
C SER A 459 -4.38 -10.72 24.27
N ARG A 460 -4.24 -9.54 23.63
CA ARG A 460 -4.45 -8.22 24.24
C ARG A 460 -3.60 -7.97 25.49
N GLY A 461 -2.43 -8.59 25.58
CA GLY A 461 -1.52 -8.48 26.72
C GLY A 461 -1.79 -9.45 27.86
N SER A 462 -2.68 -10.43 27.70
CA SER A 462 -2.89 -11.46 28.72
C SER A 462 -1.70 -12.41 28.77
N MET A 463 -0.96 -12.38 29.87
CA MET A 463 0.20 -13.25 30.10
C MET A 463 -0.21 -14.73 30.14
N ASP A 464 -1.28 -15.07 30.85
CA ASP A 464 -1.73 -16.46 31.02
C ASP A 464 -2.17 -17.08 29.71
N VAL A 465 -2.95 -16.34 28.90
CA VAL A 465 -3.35 -16.78 27.56
C VAL A 465 -2.14 -16.94 26.66
N THR A 466 -1.17 -16.02 26.75
CA THR A 466 0.05 -16.08 25.95
C THR A 466 0.91 -17.29 26.30
N ILE A 467 1.18 -17.51 27.59
CA ILE A 467 1.96 -18.66 28.08
C ILE A 467 1.27 -19.97 27.69
N THR A 468 -0.05 -20.05 27.85
CA THR A 468 -0.84 -21.22 27.45
C THR A 468 -0.71 -21.47 25.95
N CYS A 469 -0.84 -20.43 25.12
CA CYS A 469 -0.71 -20.55 23.67
C CYS A 469 0.70 -20.96 23.23
N LEU A 470 1.75 -20.39 23.85
CA LEU A 470 3.14 -20.76 23.57
C LEU A 470 3.47 -22.20 24.00
N ASN A 471 2.95 -22.67 25.14
CA ASN A 471 3.06 -24.06 25.57
C ASN A 471 2.44 -25.01 24.52
N LEU A 472 1.22 -24.71 24.09
CA LEU A 472 0.52 -25.50 23.08
C LEU A 472 1.27 -25.50 21.75
N PHE A 473 1.82 -24.36 21.35
CA PHE A 473 2.63 -24.24 20.15
C PHE A 473 3.90 -25.09 20.23
N GLU A 474 4.65 -25.03 21.33
CA GLU A 474 5.88 -25.83 21.48
C GLU A 474 5.58 -27.34 21.55
N GLU A 475 4.50 -27.75 22.20
CA GLU A 475 4.06 -29.17 22.16
C GLU A 475 3.66 -29.61 20.76
N TRP A 476 2.93 -28.77 20.01
CA TRP A 476 2.58 -29.04 18.61
C TRP A 476 3.84 -29.13 17.73
N LYS A 477 4.82 -28.25 17.95
CA LYS A 477 6.07 -28.16 17.19
C LYS A 477 7.00 -29.36 17.43
N LYS A 478 6.95 -30.01 18.60
CA LYS A 478 7.70 -31.24 18.90
C LYS A 478 7.30 -32.43 18.02
N GLN A 479 6.09 -32.41 17.44
CA GLN A 479 5.66 -33.46 16.51
C GLN A 479 6.41 -33.31 15.17
N SER A 480 7.26 -34.28 14.84
CA SER A 480 8.16 -34.23 13.67
C SER A 480 7.45 -33.92 12.34
N ASN A 481 6.21 -34.39 12.18
CA ASN A 481 5.41 -34.13 10.99
C ASN A 481 5.11 -32.63 10.78
N ASN A 482 4.99 -31.84 11.85
CA ASN A 482 4.60 -30.44 11.75
C ASN A 482 5.75 -29.54 11.28
N VAL A 483 6.98 -29.79 11.74
CA VAL A 483 8.17 -29.10 11.24
C VAL A 483 8.41 -29.44 9.76
N LYS A 484 8.20 -30.71 9.37
CA LYS A 484 8.33 -31.14 7.98
C LYS A 484 7.36 -30.41 7.04
N LYS A 485 6.09 -30.23 7.44
CA LYS A 485 5.10 -29.43 6.68
C LYS A 485 5.59 -28.00 6.44
N TYR A 486 6.26 -27.40 7.42
CA TYR A 486 6.82 -26.06 7.24
C TYR A 486 8.00 -26.06 6.27
N GLU A 487 8.95 -26.98 6.42
CA GLU A 487 10.10 -27.08 5.50
C GLU A 487 9.66 -27.28 4.04
N GLU A 488 8.57 -28.01 3.79
CA GLU A 488 7.96 -28.16 2.45
C GLU A 488 7.46 -26.83 1.87
N LYS A 489 7.01 -25.89 2.71
CA LYS A 489 6.47 -24.58 2.30
C LYS A 489 7.43 -23.41 2.52
N LYS A 490 8.58 -23.64 3.15
CA LYS A 490 9.53 -22.60 3.59
C LYS A 490 9.95 -21.68 2.46
N LYS A 491 10.21 -22.24 1.27
CA LYS A 491 10.56 -21.49 0.07
C LYS A 491 9.45 -20.49 -0.31
N GLU A 492 8.18 -20.90 -0.24
CA GLU A 492 7.04 -20.04 -0.56
C GLU A 492 6.89 -18.90 0.46
N PHE A 493 7.12 -19.16 1.75
CA PHE A 493 7.16 -18.10 2.78
C PHE A 493 8.27 -17.08 2.50
N ILE A 494 9.47 -17.53 2.14
CA ILE A 494 10.60 -16.66 1.81
C ILE A 494 10.30 -15.85 0.54
N GLU A 495 9.73 -16.48 -0.50
CA GLU A 495 9.24 -15.81 -1.71
C GLU A 495 8.07 -14.83 -1.47
N ARG A 496 7.49 -14.86 -0.27
CA ARG A 496 6.46 -13.92 0.20
C ARG A 496 6.95 -13.04 1.36
N ARG A 497 8.28 -12.89 1.52
CA ARG A 497 8.91 -11.97 2.49
C ARG A 497 8.66 -12.30 3.95
N CYS A 498 8.27 -13.54 4.23
CA CYS A 498 8.01 -14.01 5.58
C CYS A 498 9.28 -14.68 6.10
N CYS A 499 10.30 -13.88 6.44
CA CYS A 499 11.62 -14.38 6.79
C CYS A 499 11.74 -14.91 8.22
N ASN A 500 10.79 -14.58 9.11
CA ASN A 500 10.80 -15.11 10.48
C ASN A 500 10.19 -16.52 10.54
N HIS A 501 11.03 -17.53 10.64
CA HIS A 501 10.64 -18.94 10.64
C HIS A 501 9.72 -19.31 11.81
N HIS A 502 9.93 -18.73 12.99
CA HIS A 502 9.10 -18.99 14.17
C HIS A 502 7.68 -18.47 14.01
N ILE A 503 7.52 -17.26 13.46
CA ILE A 503 6.21 -16.69 13.10
C ILE A 503 5.52 -17.56 12.05
N ASN A 504 6.23 -17.99 11.01
CA ASN A 504 5.64 -18.81 9.95
C ASN A 504 5.10 -20.15 10.48
N LEU A 505 5.91 -20.84 11.28
CA LEU A 505 5.51 -22.07 11.98
C LEU A 505 4.31 -21.83 12.88
N PHE A 506 4.34 -20.76 13.66
CA PHE A 506 3.24 -20.39 14.54
C PHE A 506 1.94 -20.13 13.78
N ILE A 507 2.00 -19.51 12.60
CA ILE A 507 0.81 -19.27 11.80
C ILE A 507 0.23 -20.56 11.21
N ILE A 508 1.05 -21.55 10.88
CA ILE A 508 0.58 -22.89 10.51
C ILE A 508 -0.13 -23.55 11.71
N PHE A 509 0.52 -23.57 12.88
CA PHE A 509 -0.07 -24.07 14.13
C PHE A 509 -1.42 -23.40 14.42
N PHE A 510 -1.43 -22.07 14.40
CA PHE A 510 -2.58 -21.27 14.71
C PHE A 510 -3.75 -21.64 13.80
N LYS A 511 -3.49 -21.85 12.52
CA LYS A 511 -4.50 -22.27 11.54
C LYS A 511 -5.03 -23.69 11.74
N GLU A 512 -4.17 -24.63 12.08
CA GLU A 512 -4.57 -26.03 12.29
C GLU A 512 -5.34 -26.22 13.60
N CYS A 513 -5.01 -25.46 14.64
CA CYS A 513 -5.54 -25.70 15.97
C CYS A 513 -6.65 -24.72 16.40
N LEU A 514 -6.83 -23.58 15.71
CA LEU A 514 -7.86 -22.58 16.01
C LEU A 514 -9.27 -23.14 16.11
N SER A 515 -9.64 -24.10 15.25
CA SER A 515 -10.98 -24.71 15.28
C SER A 515 -11.24 -25.50 16.56
N SER A 516 -10.17 -25.89 17.26
CA SER A 516 -10.22 -26.74 18.46
C SER A 516 -10.14 -25.92 19.74
N PHE A 517 -9.77 -24.64 19.67
CA PHE A 517 -9.65 -23.76 20.82
C PHE A 517 -10.79 -22.74 20.84
N ASP A 518 -11.47 -22.61 21.98
CA ASP A 518 -12.49 -21.57 22.23
C ASP A 518 -11.85 -20.17 22.44
N ILE A 519 -10.71 -19.93 21.80
CA ILE A 519 -10.02 -18.65 21.82
C ILE A 519 -10.67 -17.79 20.75
N LYS A 520 -11.66 -16.98 21.17
CA LYS A 520 -12.26 -15.93 20.34
C LYS A 520 -11.23 -14.84 20.08
N LEU A 521 -10.51 -14.96 18.97
CA LEU A 521 -9.71 -13.86 18.42
C LEU A 521 -10.57 -13.07 17.45
N ASP A 522 -10.66 -11.75 17.68
CA ASP A 522 -11.46 -10.80 16.88
C ASP A 522 -10.97 -10.63 15.43
N ASN A 523 -9.92 -11.34 15.04
CA ASN A 523 -9.32 -11.28 13.71
C ASN A 523 -10.04 -12.22 12.73
N ALA A 524 -11.29 -11.90 12.37
CA ALA A 524 -12.09 -12.63 11.37
C ALA A 524 -11.37 -12.80 10.01
N TRP A 525 -10.41 -11.93 9.70
CA TRP A 525 -9.59 -12.02 8.49
C TRP A 525 -8.57 -13.17 8.54
N ILE A 526 -8.06 -13.54 9.71
CA ILE A 526 -7.09 -14.63 9.83
C ILE A 526 -7.77 -15.94 9.41
N GLN A 527 -8.99 -16.22 9.87
CA GLN A 527 -9.70 -17.47 9.56
C GLN A 527 -9.83 -17.74 8.05
N THR A 528 -9.88 -16.68 7.24
CA THR A 528 -10.18 -16.75 5.81
C THR A 528 -8.94 -16.64 4.91
N CYS A 529 -7.77 -16.38 5.48
CA CYS A 529 -6.49 -16.36 4.75
C CYS A 529 -5.80 -17.73 4.76
N THR A 530 -4.93 -18.03 3.80
CA THR A 530 -3.98 -19.16 3.95
C THR A 530 -2.87 -18.80 4.95
N PRO A 531 -2.13 -19.78 5.53
CA PRO A 531 -1.04 -19.49 6.45
C PRO A 531 0.00 -18.50 5.89
N ILE A 532 0.29 -18.58 4.59
CA ILE A 532 1.29 -17.73 3.95
C ILE A 532 0.79 -16.30 3.80
N GLU A 533 -0.49 -16.11 3.47
CA GLU A 533 -1.10 -14.78 3.41
C GLU A 533 -1.17 -14.14 4.79
N CYS A 534 -1.48 -14.93 5.82
CA CYS A 534 -1.45 -14.49 7.21
C CYS A 534 -0.06 -14.03 7.62
N ALA A 535 0.96 -14.86 7.41
CA ALA A 535 2.34 -14.52 7.75
C ALA A 535 2.82 -13.29 6.96
N THR A 536 2.41 -13.16 5.70
CA THR A 536 2.70 -11.99 4.86
C THR A 536 2.12 -10.73 5.49
N ILE A 537 0.83 -10.75 5.83
CA ILE A 537 0.15 -9.59 6.42
C ILE A 537 0.81 -9.22 7.74
N ILE A 538 1.16 -10.20 8.57
CA ILE A 538 1.81 -9.97 9.86
C ILE A 538 3.19 -9.36 9.66
N THR A 539 4.03 -9.95 8.81
CA THR A 539 5.41 -9.51 8.60
C THR A 539 5.47 -8.15 7.93
N VAL A 540 4.67 -7.93 6.88
CA VAL A 540 4.73 -6.72 6.05
C VAL A 540 3.92 -5.56 6.62
N LYS A 541 2.72 -5.80 7.19
CA LYS A 541 1.82 -4.70 7.61
C LYS A 541 1.83 -4.40 9.09
N HIS A 542 1.93 -5.43 9.93
CA HIS A 542 1.93 -5.26 11.38
C HIS A 542 3.35 -5.10 11.92
N GLY A 543 4.36 -5.49 11.13
CA GLY A 543 5.75 -5.45 11.50
C GLY A 543 6.07 -6.45 12.64
N LEU A 544 7.36 -6.73 12.79
CA LEU A 544 7.89 -7.55 13.88
C LEU A 544 8.86 -6.69 14.68
N PRO A 545 8.45 -5.90 15.67
CA PRO A 545 9.23 -4.74 16.13
C PRO A 545 10.56 -5.08 16.82
N LEU A 546 10.84 -6.35 17.09
CA LEU A 546 12.04 -6.78 17.79
C LEU A 546 13.11 -7.22 16.79
N VAL A 547 14.28 -6.62 16.95
CA VAL A 547 15.46 -6.91 16.16
C VAL A 547 16.35 -7.73 17.08
N GLU A 548 16.72 -8.93 16.67
CA GLU A 548 17.79 -9.63 17.38
C GLU A 548 19.04 -8.75 17.27
N LYS A 549 19.61 -8.36 18.41
CA LYS A 549 20.96 -7.82 18.44
C LYS A 549 21.87 -9.01 18.12
N THR A 550 22.20 -9.15 16.84
CA THR A 550 23.19 -10.12 16.35
C THR A 550 24.55 -9.89 16.99
#